data_AF-A0A956D8A3-F1
#
_entry.id   AF-A0A956D8A3-F1
#
_cell.length_a   1.000
_cell.length_b   1.000
_cell.length_c   1.000
_cell.angle_alpha   90.00
_cell.angle_beta   90.00
_cell.angle_gamma   90.00
#
_symmetry.space_group_name_H-M   'P 1'
#
loop_
_entity.id
_entity.type
_entity.pdbx_description
1 polymer ?
#
loop_
_entity_poly.entity_id
_entity_poly.type
_entity_poly.pdbx_seq_one_letter_code
_entity_poly.pdbx_strand_id
1 'polypeptide(L)'
;MSGRTRRGVGGLAWQLGGLFGVVVLGLGCSDGQKSYAEETVRLTSRALLDVETSGGESPEVAEALRDAHDWLAPTEAAIEMWAEGGDAAYERVAPCLGATLTVLRQTLMAGGAEVPPSLEQAEEQ
;
A
#
# COMPACT_ATOMS: atom_id res chain seq x y z
N MET A 1 24.50 -66.38 24.24
CA MET A 1 24.27 -64.94 24.47
C MET A 1 22.85 -64.66 23.98
N SER A 2 21.82 -64.75 24.84
CA SER A 2 21.18 -63.62 25.54
C SER A 2 21.00 -62.38 24.64
N GLY A 3 19.82 -61.85 24.35
CA GLY A 3 18.57 -61.92 25.11
C GLY A 3 17.32 -61.59 24.30
N ARG A 4 16.22 -61.87 24.98
CA ARG A 4 14.82 -61.96 24.57
C ARG A 4 14.11 -60.72 25.10
N THR A 5 13.40 -59.97 24.26
CA THR A 5 12.34 -59.08 24.76
C THR A 5 11.14 -59.08 23.81
N ARG A 6 10.07 -59.73 24.27
CA ARG A 6 8.71 -59.67 23.73
C ARG A 6 8.12 -58.29 24.01
N ARG A 7 7.46 -57.69 23.02
CA ARG A 7 6.22 -56.89 23.15
C ARG A 7 5.42 -57.25 21.90
N GLY A 8 4.22 -57.82 21.97
CA GLY A 8 3.11 -57.43 22.83
C GLY A 8 2.05 -56.86 21.88
N VAL A 9 1.05 -57.69 21.60
CA VAL A 9 -0.07 -57.50 20.67
C VAL A 9 -1.02 -56.40 21.15
N GLY A 10 -1.60 -55.66 20.20
CA GLY A 10 -2.98 -55.16 20.31
C GLY A 10 -3.13 -53.65 20.43
N GLY A 11 -3.84 -53.04 19.48
CA GLY A 11 -4.35 -51.67 19.62
C GLY A 11 -4.63 -50.95 18.31
N LEU A 12 -5.59 -51.46 17.51
CA LEU A 12 -6.32 -50.63 16.55
C LEU A 12 -7.09 -49.55 17.33
N ALA A 13 -6.74 -48.28 17.13
CA ALA A 13 -7.62 -47.16 17.46
C ALA A 13 -7.35 -46.00 16.51
N TRP A 14 -8.28 -45.82 15.58
CA TRP A 14 -8.45 -44.61 14.79
C TRP A 14 -8.47 -43.38 15.72
N GLN A 15 -7.62 -42.39 15.48
CA GLN A 15 -7.91 -41.03 15.89
C GLN A 15 -7.34 -40.03 14.88
N LEU A 16 -8.29 -39.50 14.11
CA LEU A 16 -8.23 -38.30 13.29
C LEU A 16 -7.64 -37.12 14.08
N GLY A 17 -6.90 -36.25 13.40
CA GLY A 17 -6.64 -34.90 13.92
C GLY A 17 -5.28 -34.36 13.52
N GLY A 18 -5.24 -33.64 12.40
CA GLY A 18 -4.06 -32.93 11.93
C GLY A 18 -3.57 -31.91 12.95
N LEU A 19 -2.25 -31.82 13.07
CA LEU A 19 -1.56 -30.66 13.61
C LEU A 19 -0.45 -30.28 12.63
N PHE A 20 -0.88 -29.86 11.43
CA PHE A 20 -0.19 -28.77 10.76
C PHE A 20 -0.37 -27.57 11.67
N GLY A 21 0.63 -27.29 12.51
CA GLY A 21 0.70 -26.06 13.29
C GLY A 21 0.83 -24.89 12.32
N VAL A 22 -0.31 -24.36 11.90
CA VAL A 22 -0.39 -23.18 11.07
C VAL A 22 0.22 -22.02 11.84
N VAL A 23 1.25 -21.41 11.26
CA VAL A 23 1.79 -20.11 11.65
C VAL A 23 0.67 -19.08 11.43
N VAL A 24 -0.17 -18.84 12.43
CA VAL A 24 -1.20 -17.79 12.41
C VAL A 24 -0.80 -16.69 13.39
N LEU A 25 0.26 -15.96 13.07
CA LEU A 25 0.65 -14.76 13.84
C LEU A 25 1.12 -13.58 12.95
N GLY A 26 0.79 -13.55 11.65
CA GLY A 26 1.28 -12.50 10.74
C GLY A 26 0.25 -11.78 9.85
N LEU A 27 -1.01 -12.22 9.78
CA LEU A 27 -1.94 -11.74 8.74
C LEU A 27 -2.59 -10.38 9.01
N GLY A 28 -2.49 -9.84 10.24
CA GLY A 28 -3.16 -8.58 10.58
C GLY A 28 -2.42 -7.30 10.16
N CYS A 29 -1.10 -7.33 10.03
CA CYS A 29 -0.32 -6.12 9.71
C CYS A 29 -0.30 -5.81 8.21
N SER A 30 -0.30 -6.83 7.35
CA SER A 30 -0.26 -6.64 5.89
C SER A 30 -1.57 -6.08 5.34
N ASP A 31 -2.72 -6.54 5.86
CA ASP A 31 -4.05 -6.00 5.48
C ASP A 31 -4.20 -4.52 5.87
N GLY A 32 -3.66 -4.11 7.02
CA GLY A 32 -3.65 -2.71 7.46
C GLY A 32 -2.78 -1.82 6.57
N GLN A 33 -1.57 -2.28 6.21
CA GLN A 33 -0.70 -1.52 5.31
C GLN A 33 -1.29 -1.39 3.91
N LYS A 34 -1.92 -2.45 3.38
CA LYS A 34 -2.58 -2.39 2.07
C LYS A 34 -3.73 -1.40 2.06
N SER A 35 -4.60 -1.47 3.08
CA SER A 35 -5.74 -0.54 3.19
C SER A 35 -5.28 0.92 3.28
N TYR A 36 -4.18 1.19 3.97
CA TYR A 36 -3.61 2.53 4.04
C TYR A 36 -3.05 2.97 2.69
N ALA A 37 -2.34 2.10 1.96
CA ALA A 37 -1.85 2.40 0.61
C ALA A 37 -2.99 2.69 -0.38
N GLU A 38 -4.05 1.88 -0.34
CA GLU A 38 -5.28 2.09 -1.13
C GLU A 38 -5.92 3.46 -0.83
N GLU A 39 -5.96 3.84 0.45
CA GLU A 39 -6.47 5.13 0.88
C GLU A 39 -5.59 6.29 0.37
N THR A 40 -4.26 6.16 0.43
CA THR A 40 -3.33 7.16 -0.12
C THR A 40 -3.56 7.39 -1.61
N VAL A 41 -3.70 6.32 -2.40
CA VAL A 41 -4.01 6.44 -3.84
C VAL A 41 -5.37 7.07 -4.08
N ARG A 42 -6.39 6.69 -3.30
CA ARG A 42 -7.74 7.25 -3.42
C ARG A 42 -7.77 8.75 -3.13
N LEU A 43 -7.11 9.18 -2.05
CA LEU A 43 -7.02 10.59 -1.66
C LEU A 43 -6.21 11.39 -2.68
N THR A 44 -5.08 10.84 -3.14
CA THR A 44 -4.23 11.47 -4.15
C THR A 44 -4.98 11.68 -5.46
N SER A 45 -5.64 10.64 -5.98
CA SER A 45 -6.42 10.71 -7.22
C SER A 45 -7.47 11.81 -7.15
N ARG A 46 -8.16 11.92 -6.00
CA ARG A 46 -9.15 12.97 -5.76
C ARG A 46 -8.50 14.36 -5.72
N ALA A 47 -7.37 14.50 -5.03
CA ALA A 47 -6.66 15.77 -4.94
C ALA A 47 -6.24 16.29 -6.32
N LEU A 48 -5.71 15.42 -7.18
CA LEU A 48 -5.30 15.81 -8.54
C LEU A 48 -6.51 16.26 -9.37
N LEU A 49 -7.65 15.56 -9.30
CA LEU A 49 -8.88 15.98 -9.96
C LEU A 49 -9.41 17.34 -9.45
N ASP A 50 -9.34 17.57 -8.13
CA ASP A 50 -9.76 18.85 -7.54
C ASP A 50 -8.86 20.01 -8.01
N VAL A 51 -7.56 19.79 -8.17
CA VAL A 51 -6.62 20.79 -8.71
C VAL A 51 -6.83 21.04 -10.21
N GLU A 52 -7.08 19.98 -11.00
CA GLU A 52 -7.40 20.10 -12.43
C GLU A 52 -8.68 20.91 -12.66
N THR A 53 -9.68 20.73 -11.80
CA THR A 53 -10.97 21.41 -11.92
C THR A 53 -10.97 22.82 -11.33
N SER A 54 -10.09 23.13 -10.37
CA SER A 54 -9.98 24.46 -9.75
C SER A 54 -9.21 25.47 -10.60
N GLY A 55 -8.56 25.04 -11.70
CA GLY A 55 -8.08 25.94 -12.73
C GLY A 55 -6.75 26.61 -12.41
N GLY A 56 -5.77 25.86 -11.89
CA GLY A 56 -4.38 26.30 -11.89
C GLY A 56 -3.82 26.35 -13.32
N GLU A 57 -4.18 27.38 -14.10
CA GLU A 57 -3.83 27.52 -15.53
C GLU A 57 -2.35 27.88 -15.79
N SER A 58 -1.51 27.87 -14.74
CA SER A 58 -0.09 28.15 -14.87
C SER A 58 0.64 26.93 -15.47
N PRO A 59 1.62 27.15 -16.38
CA PRO A 59 2.45 26.07 -16.90
C PRO A 59 3.15 25.25 -15.81
N GLU A 60 3.55 25.91 -14.72
CA GLU A 60 4.21 25.29 -13.59
C GLU A 60 3.26 24.36 -12.81
N VAL A 61 1.99 24.76 -12.62
CA VAL A 61 0.98 23.89 -12.00
C VAL A 61 0.68 22.70 -12.90
N ALA A 62 0.59 22.90 -14.22
CA ALA A 62 0.36 21.81 -15.17
C ALA A 62 1.51 20.80 -15.20
N GLU A 63 2.77 21.26 -15.10
CA GLU A 63 3.94 20.38 -14.99
C GLU A 63 3.92 19.59 -13.66
N ALA A 64 3.69 20.26 -12.53
CA ALA A 64 3.60 19.61 -11.23
C ALA A 64 2.45 18.60 -11.15
N LEU A 65 1.31 18.89 -11.78
CA LEU A 65 0.19 17.95 -11.92
C LEU A 65 0.58 16.71 -12.73
N ARG A 66 1.25 16.89 -13.87
CA ARG A 66 1.69 15.78 -14.70
C ARG A 66 2.66 14.89 -13.93
N ASP A 67 3.64 15.49 -13.26
CA ASP A 67 4.61 14.74 -12.46
C ASP A 67 3.91 13.96 -11.33
N ALA A 68 2.87 14.52 -10.71
CA ALA A 68 2.09 13.82 -9.69
C ALA A 68 1.35 12.60 -10.26
N HIS A 69 0.77 12.72 -11.46
CA HIS A 69 0.16 11.60 -12.18
C HIS A 69 1.18 10.52 -12.56
N ASP A 70 2.38 10.93 -13.00
CA ASP A 70 3.46 10.01 -13.36
C ASP A 70 3.93 9.16 -12.16
N TRP A 71 3.77 9.67 -10.93
CA TRP A 71 4.03 8.92 -9.69
C TRP A 71 2.81 8.18 -9.13
N LEU A 72 1.59 8.60 -9.47
CA LEU A 72 0.37 7.91 -9.06
C LEU A 72 0.26 6.54 -9.73
N ALA A 73 0.45 6.46 -11.06
CA ALA A 73 0.36 5.21 -11.82
C ALA A 73 1.26 4.06 -11.29
N PRO A 74 2.56 4.26 -11.01
CA PRO A 74 3.38 3.18 -10.42
C PRO A 74 2.98 2.85 -8.97
N THR A 75 2.38 3.79 -8.24
CA THR A 75 1.85 3.55 -6.89
C THR A 75 0.59 2.67 -6.95
N GLU A 76 -0.31 2.93 -7.90
CA GLU A 76 -1.48 2.07 -8.19
C GLU A 76 -1.04 0.65 -8.58
N ALA A 77 -0.06 0.55 -9.50
CA ALA A 77 0.46 -0.74 -9.92
C ALA A 77 1.09 -1.54 -8.75
N ALA A 78 1.75 -0.86 -7.81
CA ALA A 78 2.27 -1.50 -6.61
C ALA A 78 1.15 -2.08 -5.73
N ILE A 79 0.00 -1.39 -5.63
CA ILE A 79 -1.16 -1.87 -4.86
C ILE A 79 -1.83 -3.08 -5.54
N GLU A 80 -1.96 -3.06 -6.87
CA GLU A 80 -2.53 -4.19 -7.62
C GLU A 80 -1.73 -5.47 -7.41
N MET A 81 -0.40 -5.36 -7.36
CA MET A 81 0.52 -6.48 -7.18
C MET A 81 0.84 -6.79 -5.71
N TRP A 82 0.03 -6.34 -4.74
CA TRP A 82 0.35 -6.46 -3.31
C TRP A 82 0.75 -7.88 -2.87
N ALA A 83 0.01 -8.90 -3.34
CA ALA A 83 0.28 -10.30 -3.02
C ALA A 83 1.57 -10.86 -3.69
N GLU A 84 2.12 -10.14 -4.67
CA GLU A 84 3.27 -10.52 -5.49
C GLU A 84 4.52 -9.69 -5.14
N GLY A 85 4.53 -9.03 -3.96
CA GLY A 85 5.62 -8.16 -3.51
C GLY A 85 5.40 -6.66 -3.79
N GLY A 86 4.15 -6.28 -4.04
CA GLY A 86 3.74 -4.90 -4.25
C GLY A 86 3.95 -3.99 -3.03
N ASP A 87 3.99 -4.54 -1.82
CA ASP A 87 4.32 -3.82 -0.59
C ASP A 87 5.72 -3.16 -0.65
N ALA A 88 6.74 -3.91 -1.07
CA ALA A 88 8.10 -3.39 -1.24
C ALA A 88 8.24 -2.47 -2.46
N ALA A 89 7.34 -2.59 -3.45
CA ALA A 89 7.26 -1.62 -4.54
C ALA A 89 6.64 -0.30 -4.04
N TYR A 90 5.56 -0.38 -3.29
CA TYR A 90 4.87 0.76 -2.70
C TYR A 90 5.79 1.57 -1.79
N GLU A 91 6.52 0.92 -0.88
CA GLU A 91 7.48 1.60 0.01
C GLU A 91 8.56 2.39 -0.73
N ARG A 92 8.90 1.99 -1.97
CA ARG A 92 9.89 2.70 -2.80
C ARG A 92 9.30 3.89 -3.55
N VAL A 93 8.03 3.83 -3.95
CA VAL A 93 7.39 4.86 -4.80
C VAL A 93 6.57 5.87 -3.99
N ALA A 94 5.99 5.47 -2.86
CA ALA A 94 5.16 6.34 -2.02
C ALA A 94 5.88 7.61 -1.55
N PRO A 95 7.18 7.59 -1.15
CA PRO A 95 7.89 8.82 -0.80
C PRO A 95 8.03 9.80 -1.99
N CYS A 96 8.18 9.27 -3.21
CA CYS A 96 8.26 10.09 -4.42
C CYS A 96 6.90 10.70 -4.79
N LEU A 97 5.81 9.95 -4.59
CA LEU A 97 4.46 10.48 -4.73
C LEU A 97 4.22 11.63 -3.74
N GLY A 98 4.49 11.41 -2.45
CA GLY A 98 4.32 12.44 -1.41
C GLY A 98 5.16 13.70 -1.69
N ALA A 99 6.43 13.55 -2.08
CA ALA A 99 7.27 14.68 -2.45
C ALA A 99 6.68 15.50 -3.62
N THR A 100 6.12 14.81 -4.62
CA THR A 100 5.51 15.47 -5.78
C THR A 100 4.21 16.21 -5.41
N LEU A 101 3.40 15.67 -4.50
CA LEU A 101 2.22 16.36 -3.97
C LEU A 101 2.61 17.64 -3.20
N THR A 102 3.68 17.58 -2.42
CA THR A 102 4.21 18.78 -1.75
C THR A 102 4.69 19.83 -2.76
N VAL A 103 5.36 19.43 -3.84
CA VAL A 103 5.74 20.35 -4.92
C VAL A 103 4.50 20.98 -5.55
N LEU A 104 3.49 20.18 -5.87
CA LEU A 104 2.23 20.68 -6.43
C LEU A 104 1.58 21.74 -5.52
N ARG A 105 1.47 21.46 -4.21
CA ARG A 105 0.94 22.42 -3.24
C ARG A 105 1.76 23.71 -3.21
N GLN A 106 3.09 23.61 -3.16
CA GLN A 106 3.97 24.78 -3.15
C GLN A 106 3.81 25.62 -4.42
N THR A 107 3.66 24.97 -5.59
CA THR A 107 3.44 25.65 -6.87
C THR A 107 2.10 26.38 -6.90
N LEU A 108 1.02 25.75 -6.40
CA LEU A 108 -0.28 26.41 -6.25
C LEU A 108 -0.18 27.66 -5.36
N MET A 109 0.46 27.52 -4.19
CA MET A 109 0.65 28.65 -3.26
C MET A 109 1.49 29.77 -3.88
N ALA A 110 2.57 29.43 -4.59
CA ALA A 110 3.44 30.40 -5.24
C ALA A 110 2.73 31.15 -6.37
N GLY A 111 1.82 30.48 -7.09
CA GLY A 111 0.95 31.07 -8.09
C GLY A 111 -0.23 31.86 -7.53
N GLY A 112 -0.43 31.87 -6.21
CA GLY A 112 -1.58 32.51 -5.55
C GLY A 112 -2.90 31.76 -5.76
N ALA A 113 -2.85 30.50 -6.19
CA ALA A 113 -4.01 29.65 -6.31
C ALA A 113 -4.42 29.07 -4.94
N GLU A 114 -5.70 28.74 -4.82
CA GLU A 114 -6.22 28.05 -3.64
C GLU A 114 -5.71 26.60 -3.62
N VAL A 115 -5.25 26.15 -2.45
CA VAL A 115 -4.86 24.75 -2.21
C VAL A 115 -6.11 23.97 -1.80
N PRO A 116 -6.53 22.96 -2.57
CA PRO A 116 -7.68 22.15 -2.18
C PRO A 116 -7.40 21.37 -0.88
N PRO A 117 -8.37 21.26 0.04
CA PRO A 117 -8.18 20.52 1.29
C PRO A 117 -7.96 19.01 1.07
N SER A 118 -8.34 18.48 -0.09
CA SER A 118 -8.06 17.11 -0.50
C SER A 118 -6.57 16.87 -0.77
N LEU A 119 -5.83 17.89 -1.22
CA LEU A 119 -4.39 17.80 -1.43
C LEU A 119 -3.63 17.74 -0.09
N GLU A 120 -4.04 18.58 0.88
CA GLU A 120 -3.48 18.53 2.24
C GLU A 120 -3.72 17.17 2.89
N GLN A 121 -4.95 16.64 2.78
CA GLN A 121 -5.27 15.29 3.26
C GLN A 121 -4.44 14.20 2.58
N ALA A 122 -4.14 14.32 1.28
CA ALA A 122 -3.33 13.35 0.57
C ALA A 122 -1.85 13.36 1.01
N GLU A 123 -1.32 14.53 1.39
CA GLU A 123 0.05 14.66 1.93
C GLU A 123 0.19 14.13 3.37
N GLU A 124 -0.89 14.12 4.14
CA GLU A 124 -0.91 13.67 5.55
C GLU A 124 -0.95 12.15 5.72
N GLN A 125 -1.10 11.42 4.61
CA GLN A 125 -1.06 9.97 4.62
C GLN A 125 0.36 9.51 4.94
#